data_AF-T1C461-F1
#
_entry.id   AF-T1C461-F1
#
_cell.length_a   1.000
_cell.length_b   1.000
_cell.length_c   1.000
_cell.angle_alpha   90.00
_cell.angle_beta   90.00
_cell.angle_gamma   90.00
#
_symmetry.space_group_name_H-M   'P 1'
#
loop_
_entity.id
_entity.type
_entity.pdbx_description
1 polymer ?
#
loop_
_entity_poly.entity_id
_entity_poly.type
_entity_poly.pdbx_seq_one_letter_code
_entity_poly.pdbx_strand_id
1 'polypeptide(L)'
;EAMRRISLRVYGFVRKLEKEGKAGSYIARFKKVILSWLKFNDIRLQLTVNISGENETPTIVNERVPSKEELARILRKATSRGRVAIAVMAFSGLRPESLGDYEGTDGLRLGDLKELKL
;
A
#
# COMPACT_ATOMS: atom_id res chain seq x y z
N GLU A 1 0.71 -16.03 33.66
CA GLU A 1 -0.67 -16.29 33.17
C GLU A 1 -1.15 -15.28 32.11
N ALA A 2 -1.01 -13.96 32.34
CA ALA A 2 -1.41 -12.92 31.38
C ALA A 2 -0.75 -13.04 30.00
N MET A 3 0.56 -13.25 29.93
CA MET A 3 1.29 -13.42 28.65
C MET A 3 0.73 -14.57 27.81
N ARG A 4 0.43 -15.71 28.42
CA ARG A 4 -0.15 -16.87 27.74
C ARG A 4 -1.54 -16.55 27.16
N ARG A 5 -2.36 -15.80 27.89
CA ARG A 5 -3.68 -15.35 27.42
C ARG A 5 -3.56 -14.42 26.21
N ILE A 6 -2.60 -13.50 26.23
CA ILE A 6 -2.32 -12.60 25.10
C ILE A 6 -1.90 -13.43 23.88
N SER A 7 -0.94 -14.35 24.02
CA SER A 7 -0.51 -15.23 22.93
C SER A 7 -1.68 -15.99 22.30
N LEU A 8 -2.56 -16.58 23.12
CA LEU A 8 -3.72 -17.32 22.65
C LEU A 8 -4.73 -16.44 21.91
N ARG A 9 -4.94 -15.19 22.35
CA ARG A 9 -5.81 -14.24 21.66
C ARG A 9 -5.26 -13.86 20.29
N VAL A 10 -3.96 -13.57 20.20
CA VAL A 10 -3.32 -13.24 18.92
C VAL A 10 -3.34 -14.44 17.97
N TYR A 11 -3.07 -15.64 18.49
CA TYR A 11 -3.20 -16.89 17.74
C TYR A 11 -4.62 -17.08 17.20
N GLY A 12 -5.64 -16.97 18.07
CA GLY A 12 -7.04 -17.11 17.69
C GLY A 12 -7.49 -16.08 16.66
N PHE A 13 -7.00 -14.84 16.78
CA PHE A 13 -7.23 -13.78 15.80
C PHE A 13 -6.65 -14.14 14.42
N VAL A 14 -5.41 -14.61 14.36
CA VAL A 14 -4.78 -15.07 13.11
C VAL A 14 -5.60 -16.20 12.48
N ARG A 15 -5.95 -17.24 13.26
CA ARG A 15 -6.76 -18.37 12.75
C ARG A 15 -8.15 -17.96 12.30
N LYS A 16 -8.76 -16.96 12.94
CA LYS A 16 -10.04 -16.41 12.50
C LYS A 16 -9.91 -15.78 11.11
N LEU A 17 -8.88 -14.95 10.88
CA LEU A 17 -8.67 -14.32 9.58
C LEU A 17 -8.33 -15.33 8.47
N GLU A 18 -7.59 -16.40 8.80
CA GLU A 18 -7.36 -17.50 7.85
C GLU A 18 -8.66 -18.20 7.46
N LYS A 19 -9.55 -18.47 8.43
CA LYS A 19 -10.88 -19.05 8.16
C LYS A 19 -11.79 -18.14 7.33
N GLU A 20 -11.62 -16.83 7.46
CA GLU A 20 -12.30 -15.83 6.63
C GLU A 20 -11.68 -15.69 5.21
N GLY A 21 -10.65 -16.47 4.89
CA GLY A 21 -10.00 -16.44 3.57
C GLY A 21 -9.20 -15.16 3.30
N LYS A 22 -8.75 -14.44 4.35
CA LYS A 22 -7.92 -13.25 4.17
C LYS A 22 -6.53 -13.63 3.66
N ALA A 23 -5.96 -12.77 2.80
CA ALA A 23 -4.62 -12.98 2.26
C ALA A 23 -3.56 -13.07 3.38
N GLY A 24 -2.59 -13.97 3.23
CA GLY A 24 -1.52 -14.16 4.22
C GLY A 24 -0.77 -12.88 4.57
N SER A 25 -0.41 -12.08 3.56
CA SER A 25 0.24 -10.78 3.74
C SER A 25 -0.63 -9.75 4.49
N TYR A 26 -1.95 -9.81 4.35
CA TYR A 26 -2.87 -8.99 5.15
C TYR A 26 -2.81 -9.41 6.63
N ILE A 27 -2.88 -10.71 6.92
CA ILE A 27 -2.81 -11.26 8.28
C ILE A 27 -1.45 -10.95 8.93
N ALA A 28 -0.36 -11.13 8.18
CA ALA A 28 1.01 -10.83 8.62
C ALA A 28 1.17 -9.35 9.02
N ARG A 29 0.51 -8.43 8.30
CA ARG A 29 0.48 -7.00 8.66
C ARG A 29 -0.16 -6.78 10.03
N PHE A 30 -1.29 -7.41 10.33
CA PHE A 30 -1.89 -7.30 11.67
C PHE A 30 -1.00 -7.89 12.76
N LYS A 31 -0.39 -9.07 12.51
CA LYS A 31 0.58 -9.67 13.44
C LYS A 31 1.70 -8.67 13.76
N LYS A 32 2.27 -8.01 12.73
CA LYS A 32 3.32 -7.00 12.89
C LYS A 32 2.86 -5.81 13.73
N VAL A 33 1.66 -5.27 13.45
CA VAL A 33 1.10 -4.11 14.19
C VAL A 33 0.87 -4.45 15.66
N ILE A 34 0.27 -5.62 15.95
CA ILE A 34 0.02 -6.06 17.34
C ILE A 34 1.33 -6.22 18.10
N LEU A 35 2.34 -6.89 17.50
CA LEU A 35 3.66 -7.05 18.12
C LEU A 35 4.36 -5.71 18.35
N SER A 36 4.25 -4.76 17.41
CA SER A 36 4.79 -3.41 17.57
C SER A 36 4.12 -2.66 18.72
N TRP A 37 2.80 -2.76 18.84
CA TRP A 37 2.05 -2.10 19.92
C TRP A 37 2.37 -2.71 21.28
N LEU A 38 2.47 -4.04 21.37
CA LEU A 38 2.90 -4.71 22.60
C LEU A 38 4.33 -4.29 23.00
N LYS A 39 5.25 -4.23 22.03
CA LYS A 39 6.61 -3.75 22.24
C LYS A 39 6.64 -2.30 22.76
N PHE A 40 5.78 -1.43 22.23
CA PHE A 40 5.65 -0.04 22.69
C PHE A 40 5.21 0.04 24.16
N ASN A 41 4.47 -0.96 24.65
CA ASN A 41 4.03 -1.08 26.05
C ASN A 41 4.96 -1.99 26.88
N ASP A 42 6.22 -2.14 26.48
CA ASP A 42 7.23 -2.98 27.14
C ASP A 42 6.89 -4.49 27.26
N ILE A 43 5.89 -4.96 26.50
CA ILE A 43 5.49 -6.37 26.45
C ILE A 43 6.20 -7.03 25.27
N ARG A 44 7.25 -7.80 25.55
CA ARG A 44 7.96 -8.60 24.54
C ARG A 44 7.29 -9.96 24.34
N LEU A 45 6.36 -10.01 23.39
CA LEU A 45 5.71 -11.24 22.98
C LEU A 45 6.49 -11.94 21.86
N GLN A 46 6.95 -13.16 22.11
CA GLN A 46 7.43 -14.05 21.05
C GLN A 46 6.25 -14.90 20.54
N LEU A 47 5.83 -14.66 19.30
CA LEU A 47 4.72 -15.36 18.67
C LEU A 47 5.21 -16.20 17.48
N THR A 48 5.32 -17.50 17.67
CA THR A 48 5.64 -18.46 16.61
C THR A 48 4.35 -18.93 15.94
N VAL A 49 3.86 -18.14 14.99
CA VAL A 49 2.71 -18.51 14.14
C VAL A 49 3.12 -18.41 12.70
N ASN A 50 3.03 -19.55 12.01
CA ASN A 50 3.23 -19.68 10.57
C ASN A 50 1.93 -19.27 9.87
N ILE A 51 2.03 -18.30 8.97
CA ILE A 51 0.92 -17.79 8.16
C ILE A 51 1.23 -18.18 6.71
N SER A 52 0.30 -18.88 6.06
CA SER A 52 0.46 -19.26 4.66
C SER A 52 0.43 -18.02 3.76
N GLY A 53 1.33 -17.93 2.78
CA GLY A 53 1.39 -16.80 1.85
C GLY A 53 1.70 -15.44 2.51
N GLU A 54 2.41 -15.42 3.64
CA GLU A 54 2.70 -14.18 4.38
C GLU A 54 3.50 -13.13 3.57
N ASN A 55 4.30 -13.59 2.62
CA ASN A 55 5.14 -12.76 1.76
C ASN A 55 4.55 -12.63 0.34
N GLU A 56 3.34 -13.15 0.09
CA GLU A 56 2.69 -13.08 -1.20
C GLU A 56 1.89 -11.79 -1.37
N THR A 57 1.93 -11.23 -2.58
CA THR A 57 1.17 -10.04 -2.96
C THR A 57 0.19 -10.39 -4.09
N PRO A 58 -0.89 -11.13 -3.80
CA PRO A 58 -1.75 -11.74 -4.82
C PRO A 58 -2.42 -10.73 -5.76
N THR A 59 -2.67 -9.50 -5.28
CA THR A 59 -3.33 -8.45 -6.07
C THR A 59 -2.45 -7.86 -7.18
N ILE A 60 -1.12 -7.94 -7.04
CA ILE A 60 -0.17 -7.31 -7.97
C ILE A 60 0.72 -8.33 -8.68
N VAL A 61 0.52 -9.63 -8.45
CA VAL A 61 1.37 -10.70 -9.01
C VAL A 61 1.40 -10.68 -10.54
N ASN A 62 0.29 -10.28 -11.17
CA ASN A 62 0.15 -10.17 -12.63
C ASN A 62 0.13 -8.71 -13.09
N GLU A 63 0.46 -7.76 -12.21
CA GLU A 63 0.52 -6.35 -12.59
C GLU A 63 1.70 -6.13 -13.54
N ARG A 64 1.46 -5.38 -14.61
CA ARG A 64 2.48 -5.07 -15.61
C ARG A 64 2.43 -3.60 -15.97
N VAL A 65 3.57 -3.09 -16.42
CA VAL A 65 3.66 -1.75 -17.00
C VAL A 65 2.87 -1.72 -18.33
N PRO A 66 2.05 -0.69 -18.58
CA PRO A 66 1.37 -0.51 -19.86
C PRO A 66 2.35 -0.39 -21.03
N SER A 67 1.98 -0.90 -22.21
CA SER A 67 2.73 -0.66 -23.45
C SER A 67 2.61 0.81 -23.90
N LYS A 68 3.46 1.23 -24.85
CA LYS A 68 3.39 2.59 -25.42
C LYS A 68 2.03 2.85 -26.09
N GLU A 69 1.47 1.86 -26.78
CA GLU A 69 0.18 1.92 -27.46
C GLU A 69 -0.98 1.96 -26.46
N GLU A 70 -0.86 1.25 -25.33
CA GLU A 70 -1.81 1.30 -24.23
C GLU A 70 -1.82 2.67 -23.55
N LEU A 71 -0.63 3.20 -23.23
CA LEU A 71 -0.49 4.54 -22.67
C LEU A 71 -1.07 5.60 -23.61
N ALA A 72 -0.81 5.49 -24.91
CA ALA A 72 -1.37 6.40 -25.91
C ALA A 72 -2.91 6.32 -26.00
N ARG A 73 -3.51 5.15 -25.78
CA ARG A 73 -4.97 4.99 -25.69
C ARG A 73 -5.54 5.63 -24.41
N ILE A 74 -4.85 5.46 -23.27
CA ILE A 74 -5.23 6.07 -21.99
C ILE A 74 -5.21 7.60 -22.09
N LEU A 75 -4.11 8.17 -22.61
CA LEU A 75 -3.96 9.62 -22.78
C LEU A 75 -5.07 10.22 -23.67
N ARG A 76 -5.45 9.55 -24.76
CA ARG A 76 -6.52 10.02 -25.66
C ARG A 76 -7.90 10.07 -25.00
N LYS A 77 -8.18 9.17 -24.06
CA LYS A 77 -9.46 9.12 -23.32
C LYS A 77 -9.52 10.05 -22.11
N ALA A 78 -8.37 10.54 -21.63
CA ALA A 78 -8.31 11.38 -20.44
C ALA A 78 -8.76 12.83 -20.69
N THR A 79 -9.30 13.46 -19.64
CA THR A 79 -9.55 14.91 -19.59
C THR A 79 -8.24 15.68 -19.68
N SER A 80 -8.28 17.00 -19.94
CA SER A 80 -7.07 17.84 -20.01
C SER A 80 -6.23 17.73 -18.74
N ARG A 81 -6.86 17.80 -17.56
CA ARG A 81 -6.18 17.60 -16.27
C ARG A 81 -5.64 16.18 -16.12
N GLY A 82 -6.42 15.17 -16.50
CA GLY A 82 -6.00 13.77 -16.45
C GLY A 82 -4.77 13.49 -17.32
N ARG A 83 -4.69 14.08 -18.52
CA ARG A 83 -3.53 13.94 -19.42
C ARG A 83 -2.25 14.46 -18.78
N VAL A 84 -2.31 15.61 -18.11
CA VAL A 84 -1.16 16.18 -17.40
C VAL A 84 -0.73 15.24 -16.27
N ALA A 85 -1.67 14.79 -15.42
CA ALA A 85 -1.35 13.86 -14.34
C ALA A 85 -0.73 12.55 -14.83
N ILE A 86 -1.32 11.93 -15.87
CA ILE A 86 -0.79 10.71 -16.50
C ILE A 86 0.60 10.95 -17.07
N ALA A 87 0.81 12.04 -17.81
CA ALA A 87 2.10 12.34 -18.44
C ALA A 87 3.19 12.53 -17.38
N VAL A 88 2.91 13.26 -16.31
CA VAL A 88 3.87 13.46 -15.23
C VAL A 88 4.22 12.13 -14.58
N MET A 89 3.25 11.29 -14.21
CA MET A 89 3.54 9.96 -13.63
C MET A 89 4.31 9.05 -14.60
N ALA A 90 3.87 8.96 -15.86
CA ALA A 90 4.41 8.02 -16.83
C ALA A 90 5.82 8.39 -17.33
N PHE A 91 6.15 9.69 -17.43
CA PHE A 91 7.40 10.14 -18.02
C PHE A 91 8.43 10.64 -17.00
N SER A 92 8.02 10.95 -15.77
CA SER A 92 8.95 11.37 -14.70
C SER A 92 9.01 10.40 -13.51
N GLY A 93 8.07 9.46 -13.41
CA GLY A 93 8.01 8.51 -12.30
C GLY A 93 7.51 9.11 -10.98
N LEU A 94 6.94 10.32 -11.00
CA LEU A 94 6.31 10.91 -9.81
C LEU A 94 5.14 10.05 -9.33
N ARG A 95 5.00 9.97 -8.00
CA ARG A 95 3.92 9.22 -7.35
C ARG A 95 2.63 10.05 -7.36
N PRO A 96 1.44 9.42 -7.35
CA PRO A 96 0.16 10.14 -7.30
C PRO A 96 0.11 11.17 -6.16
N GLU A 97 0.55 10.81 -4.96
CA GLU A 97 0.56 11.71 -3.79
C GLU A 97 1.57 12.86 -3.89
N SER A 98 2.52 12.82 -4.84
CA SER A 98 3.38 13.97 -5.14
C SER A 98 2.66 15.00 -6.02
N LEU A 99 1.69 14.57 -6.82
CA LEU A 99 0.88 15.46 -7.66
C LEU A 99 -0.18 16.19 -6.85
N GLY A 100 -0.72 15.52 -5.83
CA GLY A 100 -1.61 16.15 -4.87
C GLY A 100 -2.13 15.22 -3.80
N ASP A 101 -2.68 15.81 -2.75
CA ASP A 101 -3.40 15.09 -1.69
C ASP A 101 -4.81 14.69 -2.15
N TYR A 102 -5.50 13.91 -1.30
CA TYR A 102 -6.85 13.44 -1.59
C TYR A 102 -7.87 14.58 -1.75
N GLU A 103 -7.65 15.71 -1.07
CA GLU A 103 -8.52 16.89 -1.14
C GLU A 103 -8.16 17.83 -2.32
N GLY A 104 -6.99 17.65 -2.93
CA GLY A 104 -6.48 18.52 -4.00
C GLY A 104 -6.07 19.91 -3.52
N THR A 105 -5.73 20.05 -2.23
CA THR A 105 -5.35 21.31 -1.58
C THR A 105 -3.84 21.52 -1.53
N ASP A 106 -3.07 20.43 -1.60
CA ASP A 106 -1.62 20.43 -1.63
C ASP A 106 -1.09 19.57 -2.79
N GLY A 107 0.18 19.74 -3.14
CA GLY A 107 0.85 19.01 -4.22
C GLY A 107 1.70 19.89 -5.15
N LEU A 108 2.17 19.28 -6.24
CA LEU A 108 2.99 19.94 -7.25
C LEU A 108 2.25 21.11 -7.92
N ARG A 109 2.88 22.29 -7.91
CA ARG A 109 2.39 23.51 -8.53
C ARG A 109 3.19 23.86 -9.77
N LEU A 110 2.60 24.67 -10.66
CA LEU A 110 3.30 25.14 -11.87
C LEU A 110 4.60 25.89 -11.55
N GLY A 111 4.63 26.64 -10.45
CA GLY A 111 5.81 27.38 -10.00
C GLY A 111 6.97 26.49 -9.52
N ASP A 112 6.72 25.20 -9.27
CA ASP A 112 7.78 24.25 -8.88
C ASP A 112 8.61 23.78 -10.08
N LEU A 113 8.09 23.97 -11.30
CA LEU A 113 8.77 23.62 -12.55
C LEU A 113 9.65 24.81 -12.99
N LYS A 114 10.94 24.76 -12.65
CA LYS A 114 11.90 25.85 -12.95
C LYS A 114 12.04 26.13 -14.45
N GLU A 115 11.79 25.14 -15.27
CA GLU A 115 11.89 25.22 -16.73
C GLU A 115 10.63 25.82 -17.36
N LEU A 116 9.52 25.91 -16.61
CA LEU A 116 8.27 26.47 -17.09
C LEU A 116 8.36 27.99 -17.14
N LYS A 117 8.25 28.54 -18.36
CA LYS A 117 8.06 29.98 -18.55
C LYS A 117 6.57 30.25 -18.70
N LEU A 118 6.01 30.99 -17.75
CA LEU A 118 4.62 31.45 -17.75
C LEU A 118 4.50 32.78 -18.50
#